data_AF-A0AAV8D6L0-F1
#
_entry.id   AF-A0AAV8D6L0-F1
#
_cell.length_a   1.000
_cell.length_b   1.000
_cell.length_c   1.000
_cell.angle_alpha   90.00
_cell.angle_beta   90.00
_cell.angle_gamma   90.00
#
_symmetry.space_group_name_H-M   'P 1'
#
loop_
_entity.id
_entity.type
_entity.pdbx_description
1 polymer ?
#
loop_
_entity_poly.entity_id
_entity_poly.type
_entity_poly.pdbx_seq_one_letter_code
_entity_poly.pdbx_strand_id
1 'polypeptide(L)'
;MSYVPPHKRHDRNLTPTPFPSSPNSRPFTSSHHGHGNRLHHNTKVPYSKIMYAPHSIFLWYATSSDSEALALVPYDSAFLETKYRSKSLTLAVTDQANQVEEEEERAALKGIVKKVAANLVETGQHAMKEREESEDVKLLVVARIGKIIIPEWNSSVFIDSIKNASMNEEEVLNSSLVKKTFYTNVSEEYIRKIEELILEKFGFKLEVAKERYYVKIIDKRQPDSTILCKCIASHDGGLEIYKIELNQLRYMVTDISCISKNYNLRIMLSTIKKPKNLDVDVSNAIGQLIAAAVIDSDAIGGLRWPLGKESVADQYVIIEAWQTKNRVLSRDKFRVKVRVAHRFDFRTSTGEAANEVSFRFGGLPEQLTGQTLQEQRNVLPKVNREVYRHNIKDIERNFTGVHVGG
;
A
#
# COMPACT_ATOMS: atom_id res chain seq x y z
N MET A 1 32.13 -22.04 53.38
CA MET A 1 31.67 -22.99 52.35
C MET A 1 31.15 -22.20 51.17
N SER A 2 31.52 -22.56 49.94
CA SER A 2 31.13 -21.86 48.71
C SER A 2 29.92 -22.52 48.05
N TYR A 3 28.95 -21.71 47.63
CA TYR A 3 27.70 -22.19 47.02
C TYR A 3 27.93 -22.67 45.58
N VAL A 4 27.41 -23.87 45.24
CA VAL A 4 27.48 -24.45 43.89
C VAL A 4 26.10 -24.37 43.22
N PRO A 5 25.95 -23.64 42.09
CA PRO A 5 24.67 -23.45 41.42
C PRO A 5 24.02 -24.74 40.89
N PRO A 6 22.67 -24.80 40.77
CA PRO A 6 21.94 -26.04 40.46
C PRO A 6 22.33 -26.71 39.13
N HIS A 7 22.66 -25.92 38.10
CA HIS A 7 22.97 -26.41 36.75
C HIS A 7 24.29 -27.19 36.64
N LYS A 8 25.10 -27.26 37.70
CA LYS A 8 26.36 -28.05 37.75
C LYS A 8 26.20 -29.38 38.51
N ARG A 9 24.97 -29.77 38.86
CA ARG A 9 24.66 -31.06 39.48
C ARG A 9 24.33 -32.07 38.38
N HIS A 10 25.25 -32.98 38.09
CA HIS A 10 25.04 -34.10 37.18
C HIS A 10 25.31 -35.41 37.92
N ASP A 11 24.24 -36.17 38.20
CA ASP A 11 24.36 -37.51 38.74
C ASP A 11 24.67 -38.52 37.63
N ARG A 12 25.71 -39.32 37.86
CA ARG A 12 26.00 -40.53 37.08
C ARG A 12 25.23 -41.71 37.68
N ASN A 13 24.54 -42.50 36.86
CA ASN A 13 24.46 -43.97 36.97
C ASN A 13 23.76 -44.60 35.73
N LEU A 14 24.02 -45.89 35.50
CA LEU A 14 23.72 -46.71 34.29
C LEU A 14 22.95 -47.98 34.75
N THR A 15 22.22 -48.81 33.99
CA THR A 15 21.88 -49.07 32.55
C THR A 15 20.69 -50.09 32.55
N PRO A 16 20.17 -50.74 31.47
CA PRO A 16 20.28 -50.57 30.00
C PRO A 16 18.90 -50.52 29.25
N THR A 17 18.94 -50.63 27.92
CA THR A 17 17.89 -50.45 26.87
C THR A 17 16.81 -51.55 26.74
N PRO A 18 15.69 -51.31 26.02
CA PRO A 18 15.65 -51.58 24.56
C PRO A 18 15.01 -50.47 23.68
N PHE A 19 15.53 -50.30 22.45
CA PHE A 19 14.87 -49.64 21.30
C PHE A 19 13.81 -50.59 20.68
N PRO A 20 12.75 -50.15 19.95
CA PRO A 20 12.71 -49.07 18.93
C PRO A 20 11.52 -48.08 19.12
N SER A 21 11.37 -46.95 18.42
CA SER A 21 11.36 -46.71 16.96
C SER A 21 11.22 -45.20 16.69
N SER A 22 11.60 -44.71 15.50
CA SER A 22 11.55 -43.26 15.17
C SER A 22 10.16 -42.78 14.74
N PRO A 23 9.65 -41.65 15.28
CA PRO A 23 8.51 -40.94 14.71
C PRO A 23 8.90 -39.52 14.22
N ASN A 24 8.82 -39.34 12.91
CA ASN A 24 8.52 -38.12 12.15
C ASN A 24 8.57 -36.76 12.88
N SER A 25 9.50 -35.91 12.42
CA SER A 25 9.50 -34.47 12.67
C SER A 25 8.17 -33.81 12.27
N ARG A 26 7.43 -33.27 13.25
CA ARG A 26 6.34 -32.30 13.03
C ARG A 26 6.77 -30.90 13.50
N PRO A 27 6.18 -29.82 12.96
CA PRO A 27 6.65 -28.46 13.24
C PRO A 27 6.39 -28.03 14.69
N PHE A 28 7.33 -27.29 15.28
CA PHE A 28 7.18 -26.74 16.63
C PHE A 28 6.14 -25.60 16.67
N THR A 29 4.96 -25.88 17.21
CA THR A 29 4.00 -24.86 17.67
C THR A 29 4.25 -24.55 19.15
N SER A 30 5.13 -23.58 19.45
CA SER A 30 5.45 -23.21 20.83
C SER A 30 4.34 -22.35 21.47
N SER A 31 3.27 -22.99 21.91
CA SER A 31 2.35 -22.41 22.90
C SER A 31 3.01 -22.47 24.28
N HIS A 32 3.58 -21.36 24.74
CA HIS A 32 4.08 -21.22 26.11
C HIS A 32 3.48 -19.98 26.77
N HIS A 33 2.51 -20.22 27.65
CA HIS A 33 2.03 -19.24 28.61
C HIS A 33 3.08 -19.07 29.71
N GLY A 34 3.76 -17.92 29.72
CA GLY A 34 4.74 -17.56 30.74
C GLY A 34 4.49 -16.14 31.24
N HIS A 35 3.89 -16.00 32.42
CA HIS A 35 3.79 -14.71 33.12
C HIS A 35 5.18 -14.25 33.59
N GLY A 36 5.89 -13.51 32.73
CA GLY A 36 7.07 -12.74 33.09
C GLY A 36 6.72 -11.25 33.09
N ASN A 37 6.81 -10.59 34.24
CA ASN A 37 6.61 -9.14 34.38
C ASN A 37 7.63 -8.37 33.53
N ARG A 38 7.26 -7.99 32.30
CA ARG A 38 7.95 -6.96 31.53
C ARG A 38 7.38 -5.61 31.91
N LEU A 39 8.23 -4.75 32.46
CA LEU A 39 7.91 -3.36 32.79
C LEU A 39 7.35 -2.66 31.54
N HIS A 40 6.05 -2.34 31.58
CA HIS A 40 5.38 -1.60 30.51
C HIS A 40 5.87 -0.14 30.48
N HIS A 41 6.93 0.14 29.71
CA HIS A 41 7.13 1.49 29.17
C HIS A 41 6.04 1.75 28.13
N ASN A 42 4.87 2.15 28.63
CA ASN A 42 3.67 2.43 27.85
C ASN A 42 3.76 3.78 27.12
N THR A 43 4.77 3.92 26.26
CA THR A 43 4.83 5.00 25.28
C THR A 43 4.12 4.53 24.02
N LYS A 44 2.81 4.79 23.94
CA LYS A 44 2.05 4.61 22.69
C LYS A 44 2.66 5.54 21.65
N VAL A 45 3.54 5.00 20.82
CA VAL A 45 4.11 5.71 19.67
C VAL A 45 2.93 6.25 18.85
N PRO A 46 2.81 7.57 18.66
CA PRO A 46 1.66 8.13 17.98
C PRO A 46 1.57 7.54 16.58
N TYR A 47 0.39 7.03 16.23
CA TYR A 47 0.15 6.42 14.93
C TYR A 47 0.42 7.45 13.84
N SER A 48 1.50 7.30 13.06
CA SER A 48 1.65 8.09 11.84
C SER A 48 0.43 7.82 10.97
N LYS A 49 -0.50 8.77 10.93
CA LYS A 49 -1.72 8.65 10.16
C LYS A 49 -1.33 8.66 8.68
N ILE A 50 -2.20 8.14 7.83
CA ILE A 50 -2.10 8.51 6.43
C ILE A 50 -2.49 10.00 6.37
N MET A 51 -1.60 10.84 5.85
CA MET A 51 -1.83 12.27 5.81
C MET A 51 -2.74 12.65 4.63
N TYR A 52 -3.69 13.52 4.92
CA TYR A 52 -4.71 14.01 4.00
C TYR A 52 -4.76 15.53 4.08
N ALA A 53 -4.89 16.18 2.94
CA ALA A 53 -4.98 17.64 2.86
C ALA A 53 -6.32 18.13 3.45
N PRO A 54 -6.41 19.41 3.86
CA PRO A 54 -7.70 20.08 3.98
C PRO A 54 -8.53 19.86 2.72
N HIS A 55 -9.83 19.60 2.88
CA HIS A 55 -10.76 19.32 1.79
C HIS A 55 -10.39 18.12 0.88
N SER A 56 -9.56 17.17 1.36
CA SER A 56 -9.25 15.96 0.60
C SER A 56 -10.51 15.13 0.31
N ILE A 57 -10.70 14.72 -0.95
CA ILE A 57 -11.86 13.92 -1.36
C ILE A 57 -11.58 12.42 -1.30
N PHE A 58 -12.60 11.68 -0.86
CA PHE A 58 -12.62 10.23 -0.80
C PHE A 58 -13.85 9.73 -1.53
N LEU A 59 -13.63 9.06 -2.65
CA LEU A 59 -14.71 8.62 -3.53
C LEU A 59 -14.63 7.12 -3.73
N TRP A 60 -15.78 6.49 -3.91
CA TRP A 60 -15.86 5.09 -4.24
C TRP A 60 -16.95 4.86 -5.27
N TYR A 61 -16.59 4.27 -6.40
CA TYR A 61 -17.51 3.90 -7.47
C TYR A 61 -17.60 2.37 -7.61
N ALA A 62 -18.70 1.92 -8.21
CA ALA A 62 -18.94 0.53 -8.61
C ALA A 62 -19.17 0.48 -10.12
N THR A 63 -18.66 -0.53 -10.82
CA THR A 63 -18.89 -0.68 -12.28
C THR A 63 -20.19 -1.42 -12.64
N SER A 64 -20.90 -1.97 -11.65
CA SER A 64 -22.24 -2.57 -11.80
C SER A 64 -23.33 -1.52 -11.62
N SER A 65 -24.35 -1.57 -12.47
CA SER A 65 -25.62 -0.84 -12.33
C SER A 65 -26.59 -1.55 -11.39
N ASP A 66 -26.61 -2.89 -11.39
CA ASP A 66 -27.42 -3.68 -10.47
C ASP A 66 -26.75 -3.72 -9.08
N SER A 67 -27.44 -3.12 -8.10
CA SER A 67 -27.06 -3.12 -6.68
C SER A 67 -27.61 -4.29 -5.89
N GLU A 68 -28.70 -4.91 -6.36
CA GLU A 68 -29.37 -6.03 -5.69
C GLU A 68 -28.57 -7.33 -5.90
N ALA A 69 -27.88 -7.43 -7.04
CA ALA A 69 -26.89 -8.44 -7.37
C ALA A 69 -25.58 -8.39 -6.56
N LEU A 70 -25.42 -7.48 -5.59
CA LEU A 70 -24.14 -7.27 -4.89
C LEU A 70 -24.13 -7.81 -3.46
N ALA A 71 -23.11 -8.59 -3.12
CA ALA A 71 -22.90 -9.12 -1.78
C ALA A 71 -21.47 -8.90 -1.26
N LEU A 72 -21.33 -8.91 0.07
CA LEU A 72 -20.04 -9.10 0.72
C LEU A 72 -19.75 -10.60 0.86
N VAL A 73 -18.65 -11.04 0.28
CA VAL A 73 -18.14 -12.41 0.39
C VAL A 73 -16.84 -12.44 1.21
N PRO A 74 -16.53 -13.56 1.90
CA PRO A 74 -15.24 -13.74 2.56
C PRO A 74 -14.06 -13.56 1.60
N TYR A 75 -13.01 -12.91 2.09
CA TYR A 75 -11.73 -12.79 1.41
C TYR A 75 -10.64 -13.41 2.31
N ASP A 76 -10.17 -14.60 1.92
CA ASP A 76 -9.14 -15.32 2.68
C ASP A 76 -7.79 -14.59 2.60
N SER A 77 -7.26 -14.23 3.77
CA SER A 77 -5.93 -13.64 3.93
C SER A 77 -5.55 -13.59 5.41
N ALA A 78 -4.77 -14.58 5.86
CA ALA A 78 -4.28 -14.67 7.24
C ALA A 78 -3.61 -13.38 7.76
N PHE A 79 -2.93 -12.61 6.89
CA PHE A 79 -2.35 -11.31 7.24
C PHE A 79 -3.42 -10.28 7.61
N LEU A 80 -4.49 -10.17 6.81
CA LEU A 80 -5.58 -9.22 7.05
C LEU A 80 -6.41 -9.63 8.27
N GLU A 81 -6.67 -10.93 8.44
CA GLU A 81 -7.34 -11.43 9.65
C GLU A 81 -6.53 -11.16 10.92
N THR A 82 -5.21 -11.39 10.89
CA THR A 82 -4.30 -11.04 12.00
C THR A 82 -4.32 -9.52 12.28
N LYS A 83 -4.31 -8.71 11.22
CA LYS A 83 -4.27 -7.25 11.29
C LYS A 83 -5.55 -6.62 11.84
N TYR A 84 -6.72 -7.10 11.42
CA TYR A 84 -8.02 -6.58 11.86
C TYR A 84 -8.62 -7.32 13.05
N ARG A 85 -8.10 -8.51 13.37
CA ARG A 85 -8.65 -9.45 14.38
C ARG A 85 -10.12 -9.82 14.10
N SER A 86 -10.47 -9.89 12.82
CA SER A 86 -11.79 -10.23 12.29
C SER A 86 -11.64 -10.81 10.90
N LYS A 87 -12.68 -11.47 10.37
CA LYS A 87 -12.67 -11.85 8.96
C LYS A 87 -12.57 -10.61 8.06
N SER A 88 -12.04 -10.83 6.87
CA SER A 88 -11.96 -9.85 5.79
C SER A 88 -13.03 -10.16 4.76
N LEU A 89 -13.75 -9.13 4.29
CA LEU A 89 -14.80 -9.25 3.29
C LEU A 89 -14.44 -8.42 2.05
N THR A 90 -14.90 -8.84 0.88
CA THR A 90 -14.81 -8.07 -0.37
C THR A 90 -16.16 -8.05 -1.08
N LEU A 91 -16.36 -7.06 -1.95
CA LEU A 91 -17.56 -6.96 -2.78
C LEU A 91 -17.45 -7.97 -3.94
N ALA A 92 -18.54 -8.70 -4.18
CA ALA A 92 -18.69 -9.61 -5.32
C ALA A 92 -20.14 -9.61 -5.84
N VAL A 93 -20.31 -10.18 -7.03
CA VAL A 93 -21.60 -10.46 -7.66
C VAL A 93 -22.20 -11.73 -7.05
N THR A 94 -23.52 -11.78 -6.87
CA THR A 94 -24.26 -12.99 -6.47
C THR A 94 -24.71 -13.79 -7.69
N ASP A 95 -24.97 -15.10 -7.51
CA ASP A 95 -25.47 -15.97 -8.59
C ASP A 95 -26.86 -15.58 -9.13
N GLN A 96 -27.52 -14.58 -8.54
CA GLN A 96 -28.81 -14.03 -8.97
C GLN A 96 -28.66 -12.87 -9.97
N ALA A 97 -27.43 -12.44 -10.25
CA ALA A 97 -27.18 -11.36 -11.20
C ALA A 97 -27.61 -11.75 -12.61
N ASN A 98 -28.40 -10.89 -13.25
CA ASN A 98 -28.48 -10.89 -14.70
C ASN A 98 -27.06 -10.63 -15.26
N GLN A 99 -26.74 -11.22 -16.42
CA GLN A 99 -25.48 -10.92 -17.09
C GLN A 99 -25.51 -9.45 -17.55
N VAL A 100 -24.90 -8.56 -16.76
CA VAL A 100 -24.69 -7.15 -17.13
C VAL A 100 -23.92 -7.14 -18.43
N GLU A 101 -24.49 -6.52 -19.47
CA GLU A 101 -23.87 -6.51 -20.79
C GLU A 101 -22.52 -5.76 -20.74
N GLU A 102 -21.52 -6.25 -21.48
CA GLU A 102 -20.18 -5.61 -21.52
C GLU A 102 -20.25 -4.14 -21.98
N GLU A 103 -21.31 -3.75 -22.70
CA GLU A 103 -21.58 -2.38 -23.11
C GLU A 103 -22.06 -1.49 -21.95
N GLU A 104 -22.85 -2.01 -21.01
CA GLU A 104 -23.35 -1.29 -19.85
C GLU A 104 -22.22 -1.02 -18.84
N GLU A 105 -21.42 -2.03 -18.49
CA GLU A 105 -20.24 -1.85 -17.63
C GLU A 105 -19.25 -0.83 -18.25
N ARG A 106 -19.09 -0.88 -19.58
CA ARG A 106 -18.25 0.06 -20.36
C ARG A 106 -18.82 1.48 -20.35
N ALA A 107 -20.14 1.64 -20.31
CA ALA A 107 -20.80 2.94 -20.18
C ALA A 107 -20.63 3.51 -18.76
N ALA A 108 -20.87 2.70 -17.73
CA ALA A 108 -20.66 3.06 -16.33
C ALA A 108 -19.21 3.49 -16.07
N LEU A 109 -18.22 2.70 -16.51
CA LEU A 109 -16.80 3.04 -16.41
C LEU A 109 -16.45 4.36 -17.10
N LYS A 110 -17.06 4.66 -18.25
CA LYS A 110 -16.86 5.93 -18.96
C LYS A 110 -17.44 7.11 -18.17
N GLY A 111 -18.56 6.94 -17.48
CA GLY A 111 -19.13 7.91 -16.54
C GLY A 111 -18.18 8.16 -15.35
N ILE A 112 -17.74 7.08 -14.70
CA ILE A 112 -16.80 7.11 -13.55
C ILE A 112 -15.50 7.82 -13.93
N VAL A 113 -14.87 7.47 -15.06
CA VAL A 113 -13.60 8.09 -15.47
C VAL A 113 -13.77 9.59 -15.75
N LYS A 114 -14.92 10.02 -16.30
CA LYS A 114 -15.21 11.46 -16.50
C LYS A 114 -15.32 12.20 -15.17
N LYS A 115 -16.01 11.62 -14.17
CA LYS A 115 -16.12 12.16 -12.80
C LYS A 115 -14.74 12.25 -12.15
N VAL A 116 -13.95 11.17 -12.19
CA VAL A 116 -12.57 11.12 -11.69
C VAL A 116 -11.66 12.17 -12.35
N ALA A 117 -11.74 12.36 -13.67
CA ALA A 117 -10.94 13.34 -14.38
C ALA A 117 -11.25 14.78 -13.97
N ALA A 118 -12.52 15.12 -13.74
CA ALA A 118 -12.93 16.42 -13.21
C ALA A 118 -12.37 16.64 -11.79
N ASN A 119 -12.53 15.65 -10.93
CA ASN A 119 -12.05 15.69 -9.54
C ASN A 119 -10.52 15.79 -9.43
N LEU A 120 -9.77 15.16 -10.35
CA LEU A 120 -8.31 15.32 -10.47
C LEU A 120 -7.91 16.75 -10.85
N VAL A 121 -8.67 17.42 -11.73
CA VAL A 121 -8.42 18.82 -12.12
C VAL A 121 -8.67 19.77 -10.95
N GLU A 122 -9.81 19.64 -10.26
CA GLU A 122 -10.17 20.47 -9.12
C GLU A 122 -9.18 20.30 -7.95
N THR A 123 -8.96 19.07 -7.49
CA THR A 123 -8.03 18.81 -6.38
C THR A 123 -6.57 19.07 -6.76
N GLY A 124 -6.22 18.95 -8.05
CA GLY A 124 -4.92 19.37 -8.60
C GLY A 124 -4.68 20.86 -8.43
N GLN A 125 -5.68 21.70 -8.70
CA GLN A 125 -5.60 23.14 -8.51
C GLN A 125 -5.51 23.54 -7.03
N HIS A 126 -6.27 22.88 -6.14
CA HIS A 126 -6.16 23.12 -4.70
C HIS A 126 -4.76 22.78 -4.18
N ALA A 127 -4.25 21.60 -4.55
CA ALA A 127 -2.91 21.15 -4.22
C ALA A 127 -1.78 22.02 -4.81
N MET A 128 -2.09 22.85 -5.82
CA MET A 128 -1.16 23.81 -6.41
C MET A 128 -1.13 25.16 -5.70
N LYS A 129 -2.27 25.65 -5.20
CA LYS A 129 -2.29 26.88 -4.38
C LYS A 129 -1.44 26.72 -3.12
N GLU A 130 -1.55 25.57 -2.45
CA GLU A 130 -0.67 25.20 -1.32
C GLU A 130 0.79 24.95 -1.74
N ARG A 131 1.09 24.83 -3.05
CA ARG A 131 2.44 24.56 -3.58
C ARG A 131 3.20 25.85 -3.92
N GLU A 132 2.51 26.95 -4.20
CA GLU A 132 3.15 28.24 -4.52
C GLU A 132 4.08 28.73 -3.38
N GLU A 133 3.85 28.23 -2.16
CA GLU A 133 4.67 28.48 -0.98
C GLU A 133 5.97 27.63 -0.90
N SER A 134 6.18 26.61 -1.75
CA SER A 134 7.38 25.75 -1.67
C SER A 134 7.75 24.98 -2.96
N GLU A 135 8.89 25.32 -3.56
CA GLU A 135 9.45 24.64 -4.75
C GLU A 135 9.67 23.12 -4.57
N ASP A 136 9.99 22.68 -3.35
CA ASP A 136 10.37 21.30 -3.01
C ASP A 136 9.19 20.32 -3.08
N VAL A 137 7.96 20.83 -3.15
CA VAL A 137 6.73 20.04 -3.23
C VAL A 137 6.49 19.61 -4.68
N LYS A 138 6.17 18.34 -4.91
CA LYS A 138 5.82 17.81 -6.24
C LYS A 138 4.52 17.00 -6.19
N LEU A 139 3.61 17.31 -7.11
CA LEU A 139 2.40 16.50 -7.34
C LEU A 139 2.75 15.10 -7.86
N LEU A 140 1.85 14.17 -7.57
CA LEU A 140 1.95 12.76 -7.91
C LEU A 140 0.55 12.19 -8.15
N VAL A 141 0.28 11.77 -9.38
CA VAL A 141 -0.86 10.91 -9.70
C VAL A 141 -0.38 9.47 -9.82
N VAL A 142 -1.02 8.56 -9.08
CA VAL A 142 -0.74 7.12 -9.09
C VAL A 142 -2.05 6.34 -9.13
N ALA A 143 -2.09 5.29 -9.94
CA ALA A 143 -3.09 4.23 -9.83
C ALA A 143 -2.46 2.96 -9.27
N ARG A 144 -3.25 2.14 -8.55
CA ARG A 144 -2.82 0.87 -7.96
C ARG A 144 -3.90 -0.18 -8.18
N ILE A 145 -3.47 -1.41 -8.38
CA ILE A 145 -4.35 -2.58 -8.43
C ILE A 145 -4.36 -3.26 -7.05
N GLY A 146 -5.50 -3.85 -6.68
CA GLY A 146 -5.67 -4.55 -5.42
C GLY A 146 -7.11 -4.97 -5.16
N LYS A 147 -7.41 -5.44 -3.96
CA LYS A 147 -8.78 -5.71 -3.50
C LYS A 147 -9.26 -4.62 -2.55
N ILE A 148 -10.57 -4.36 -2.54
CA ILE A 148 -11.20 -3.51 -1.53
C ILE A 148 -11.68 -4.44 -0.41
N ILE A 149 -11.13 -4.24 0.78
CA ILE A 149 -11.36 -5.07 1.96
C ILE A 149 -12.15 -4.28 2.98
N ILE A 150 -13.25 -4.87 3.44
CA ILE A 150 -14.08 -4.39 4.54
C ILE A 150 -13.91 -5.39 5.69
N PRO A 151 -13.47 -4.95 6.88
CA PRO A 151 -13.49 -5.79 8.07
C PRO A 151 -14.92 -6.18 8.42
N GLU A 152 -15.14 -7.42 8.85
CA GLU A 152 -16.46 -7.99 9.16
C GLU A 152 -17.32 -7.13 10.10
N TRP A 153 -16.71 -6.50 11.11
CA TRP A 153 -17.38 -5.59 12.05
C TRP A 153 -17.86 -4.27 11.43
N ASN A 154 -17.48 -3.96 10.18
CA ASN A 154 -17.92 -2.79 9.43
C ASN A 154 -18.80 -3.17 8.22
N SER A 155 -19.31 -4.40 8.17
CA SER A 155 -20.12 -4.93 7.06
C SER A 155 -21.52 -4.30 6.97
N SER A 156 -22.22 -4.11 8.09
CA SER A 156 -23.59 -3.55 8.13
C SER A 156 -23.66 -2.15 7.51
N VAL A 157 -22.81 -1.23 7.98
CA VAL A 157 -22.69 0.15 7.46
C VAL A 157 -22.43 0.18 5.95
N PHE A 158 -21.74 -0.83 5.41
CA PHE A 158 -21.50 -0.93 3.98
C PHE A 158 -22.74 -1.38 3.19
N ILE A 159 -23.46 -2.40 3.66
CA ILE A 159 -24.69 -2.86 2.99
C ILE A 159 -25.73 -1.73 2.94
N ASP A 160 -25.89 -0.98 4.03
CA ASP A 160 -26.77 0.19 4.06
C ASP A 160 -26.28 1.29 3.11
N SER A 161 -24.96 1.46 2.98
CA SER A 161 -24.36 2.42 2.02
C SER A 161 -24.55 2.02 0.56
N ILE A 162 -24.56 0.72 0.20
CA ILE A 162 -24.95 0.27 -1.15
C ILE A 162 -26.42 0.61 -1.40
N LYS A 163 -27.31 0.17 -0.50
CA LYS A 163 -28.76 0.33 -0.66
C LYS A 163 -29.16 1.80 -0.80
N ASN A 164 -28.51 2.70 -0.07
CA ASN A 164 -28.80 4.14 -0.18
C ASN A 164 -28.19 4.77 -1.46
N ALA A 165 -27.11 4.20 -2.00
CA ALA A 165 -26.49 4.67 -3.24
C ALA A 165 -27.21 4.20 -4.51
N SER A 166 -28.05 3.16 -4.45
CA SER A 166 -28.91 2.77 -5.58
C SER A 166 -30.22 3.56 -5.65
N MET A 167 -30.64 4.21 -4.54
CA MET A 167 -31.87 5.02 -4.50
C MET A 167 -31.66 6.50 -4.86
N ASN A 168 -30.41 6.97 -4.94
CA ASN A 168 -30.05 8.33 -5.34
C ASN A 168 -29.15 8.26 -6.58
N GLU A 169 -29.33 9.16 -7.56
CA GLU A 169 -28.54 9.19 -8.82
C GLU A 169 -27.02 9.46 -8.62
N GLU A 170 -26.58 9.67 -7.38
CA GLU A 170 -25.16 9.69 -7.04
C GLU A 170 -24.58 8.27 -6.98
N GLU A 171 -24.02 7.80 -8.11
CA GLU A 171 -23.19 6.58 -8.27
C GLU A 171 -21.95 6.49 -7.33
N VAL A 172 -21.85 7.34 -6.31
CA VAL A 172 -20.76 7.40 -5.32
C VAL A 172 -21.18 6.64 -4.06
N LEU A 173 -20.65 5.44 -3.88
CA LEU A 173 -20.71 4.75 -2.58
C LEU A 173 -20.09 5.64 -1.50
N ASN A 174 -20.79 5.83 -0.39
CA ASN A 174 -20.40 6.80 0.65
C ASN A 174 -19.11 6.37 1.38
N SER A 175 -17.97 6.74 0.79
CA SER A 175 -16.64 6.39 1.27
C SER A 175 -16.26 7.06 2.60
N SER A 176 -17.08 7.96 3.15
CA SER A 176 -16.84 8.59 4.45
C SER A 176 -17.34 7.74 5.62
N LEU A 177 -18.40 6.95 5.41
CA LEU A 177 -19.02 6.09 6.43
C LEU A 177 -18.36 4.70 6.50
N VAL A 178 -17.88 4.18 5.36
CA VAL A 178 -17.37 2.79 5.28
C VAL A 178 -15.85 2.75 5.52
N LYS A 179 -15.44 2.18 6.65
CA LYS A 179 -14.02 1.90 6.95
C LYS A 179 -13.51 0.72 6.11
N LYS A 180 -13.05 1.02 4.90
CA LYS A 180 -12.40 0.07 3.98
C LYS A 180 -10.89 0.27 3.87
N THR A 181 -10.17 -0.80 3.51
CA THR A 181 -8.76 -0.75 3.12
C THR A 181 -8.59 -1.25 1.69
N PHE A 182 -7.67 -0.67 0.93
CA PHE A 182 -7.31 -1.16 -0.39
C PHE A 182 -6.02 -1.98 -0.28
N TYR A 183 -6.13 -3.27 -0.48
CA TYR A 183 -5.07 -4.26 -0.30
C TYR A 183 -4.37 -4.51 -1.64
N THR A 184 -3.12 -4.07 -1.77
CA THR A 184 -2.38 -4.03 -3.05
C THR A 184 -1.71 -5.34 -3.45
N ASN A 185 -1.96 -6.44 -2.74
CA ASN A 185 -1.37 -7.74 -3.03
C ASN A 185 -2.15 -8.48 -4.13
N VAL A 186 -1.44 -8.96 -5.15
CA VAL A 186 -1.98 -9.70 -6.31
C VAL A 186 -1.26 -11.04 -6.48
N SER A 187 -1.80 -11.98 -7.28
CA SER A 187 -1.13 -13.27 -7.48
C SER A 187 0.13 -13.14 -8.35
N GLU A 188 1.07 -14.08 -8.22
CA GLU A 188 2.29 -14.09 -9.06
C GLU A 188 1.97 -14.34 -10.55
N GLU A 189 0.99 -15.19 -10.84
CA GLU A 189 0.49 -15.40 -12.20
C GLU A 189 -0.08 -14.12 -12.80
N TYR A 190 -0.81 -13.33 -12.00
CA TYR A 190 -1.33 -12.05 -12.42
C TYR A 190 -0.20 -11.07 -12.75
N ILE A 191 0.87 -11.02 -11.95
CA ILE A 191 2.07 -10.25 -12.29
C ILE A 191 2.66 -10.68 -13.63
N ARG A 192 2.86 -11.98 -13.83
CA ARG A 192 3.46 -12.53 -15.07
C ARG A 192 2.65 -12.11 -16.30
N LYS A 193 1.33 -12.35 -16.28
CA LYS A 193 0.41 -12.00 -17.38
C LYS A 193 0.38 -10.49 -17.65
N ILE A 194 0.46 -9.65 -16.62
CA ILE A 194 0.56 -8.19 -16.77
C ILE A 194 1.85 -7.77 -17.48
N GLU A 195 2.98 -8.39 -17.16
CA GLU A 195 4.27 -8.03 -17.77
C GLU A 195 4.34 -8.48 -19.23
N GLU A 196 3.86 -9.69 -19.55
CA GLU A 196 3.65 -10.17 -20.92
C GLU A 196 2.81 -9.17 -21.74
N LEU A 197 1.62 -8.80 -21.23
CA LEU A 197 0.73 -7.83 -21.88
C LEU A 197 1.41 -6.46 -22.12
N ILE A 198 2.15 -5.94 -21.13
CA ILE A 198 2.82 -4.62 -21.21
C ILE A 198 3.95 -4.61 -22.24
N LEU A 199 4.76 -5.67 -22.28
CA LEU A 199 5.90 -5.79 -23.18
C LEU A 199 5.42 -6.02 -24.62
N GLU A 200 4.52 -6.98 -24.84
CA GLU A 200 4.10 -7.40 -26.17
C GLU A 200 3.12 -6.43 -26.83
N LYS A 201 2.06 -6.01 -26.12
CA LYS A 201 0.93 -5.28 -26.73
C LYS A 201 1.07 -3.77 -26.66
N PHE A 202 1.83 -3.26 -25.68
CA PHE A 202 1.86 -1.83 -25.38
C PHE A 202 3.23 -1.15 -25.60
N GLY A 203 4.27 -1.90 -25.99
CA GLY A 203 5.55 -1.34 -26.43
C GLY A 203 6.36 -0.64 -25.33
N PHE A 204 6.16 -1.02 -24.07
CA PHE A 204 6.96 -0.49 -22.96
C PHE A 204 8.36 -1.09 -22.96
N LYS A 205 9.33 -0.30 -22.49
CA LYS A 205 10.71 -0.75 -22.28
C LYS A 205 10.92 -1.10 -20.82
N LEU A 206 11.47 -2.30 -20.56
CA LEU A 206 11.88 -2.72 -19.22
C LEU A 206 13.13 -1.94 -18.78
N GLU A 207 13.01 -1.16 -17.71
CA GLU A 207 14.16 -0.64 -16.97
C GLU A 207 14.81 -1.77 -16.15
N VAL A 208 16.13 -1.71 -15.97
CA VAL A 208 16.89 -2.63 -15.11
C VAL A 208 16.22 -2.78 -13.74
N ALA A 209 16.01 -4.04 -13.33
CA ALA A 209 15.42 -4.38 -12.04
C ALA A 209 16.25 -3.78 -10.89
N LYS A 210 15.57 -3.17 -9.91
CA LYS A 210 16.22 -2.42 -8.83
C LYS A 210 15.73 -2.92 -7.49
N GLU A 211 16.64 -3.51 -6.73
CA GLU A 211 16.50 -3.67 -5.29
C GLU A 211 16.49 -2.28 -4.64
N ARG A 212 15.56 -2.03 -3.72
CA ARG A 212 15.45 -0.78 -2.96
C ARG A 212 14.93 -1.05 -1.56
N TYR A 213 15.59 -0.44 -0.60
CA TYR A 213 15.21 -0.44 0.81
C TYR A 213 14.51 0.88 1.15
N TYR A 214 13.64 0.83 2.14
CA TYR A 214 12.85 1.96 2.59
C TYR A 214 12.72 1.91 4.10
N VAL A 215 12.95 3.05 4.74
CA VAL A 215 12.82 3.20 6.19
C VAL A 215 11.94 4.42 6.44
N LYS A 216 10.83 4.21 7.13
CA LYS A 216 9.88 5.26 7.49
C LYS A 216 10.04 5.60 8.96
N ILE A 217 10.34 6.88 9.20
CA ILE A 217 10.66 7.44 10.51
C ILE A 217 9.58 8.48 10.85
N ILE A 218 9.19 8.56 12.12
CA ILE A 218 8.45 9.69 12.67
C ILE A 218 9.34 10.54 13.57
N ASP A 219 8.98 11.81 13.71
CA ASP A 219 9.43 12.64 14.82
C ASP A 219 8.31 12.66 15.89
N LYS A 220 8.58 12.21 17.12
CA LYS A 220 7.58 12.26 18.21
C LYS A 220 7.16 13.69 18.58
N ARG A 221 7.96 14.73 18.28
CA ARG A 221 7.60 16.15 18.45
C ARG A 221 6.70 16.66 17.34
N GLN A 222 6.70 15.99 16.18
CA GLN A 222 5.83 16.29 15.03
C GLN A 222 5.22 14.98 14.49
N PRO A 223 4.29 14.34 15.22
CA PRO A 223 3.81 12.98 14.91
C PRO A 223 3.06 12.86 13.58
N ASP A 224 2.54 13.98 13.07
CA ASP A 224 1.91 14.12 11.75
C ASP A 224 2.95 14.27 10.61
N SER A 225 4.22 14.48 10.94
CA SER A 225 5.34 14.45 9.99
C SER A 225 5.94 13.05 9.88
N THR A 226 6.14 12.60 8.64
CA THR A 226 6.81 11.33 8.31
C THR A 226 7.96 11.55 7.35
N ILE A 227 9.10 10.96 7.68
CA ILE A 227 10.32 10.97 6.88
C ILE A 227 10.43 9.59 6.22
N LEU A 228 10.41 9.54 4.89
CA LEU A 228 10.66 8.33 4.13
C LEU A 228 12.07 8.37 3.53
N CYS A 229 12.98 7.64 4.15
CA CYS A 229 14.31 7.37 3.60
C CYS A 229 14.19 6.27 2.55
N LYS A 230 14.85 6.47 1.41
CA LYS A 230 14.95 5.48 0.34
C LYS A 230 16.42 5.17 0.13
N CYS A 231 16.75 3.89 0.31
CA CYS A 231 18.13 3.43 0.35
C CYS A 231 18.42 2.37 -0.72
N ILE A 232 19.70 2.19 -0.99
CA ILE A 232 20.28 1.04 -1.70
C ILE A 232 21.25 0.34 -0.75
N ALA A 233 21.58 -0.92 -1.03
CA ALA A 233 22.72 -1.56 -0.39
C ALA A 233 24.01 -0.85 -0.83
N SER A 234 24.86 -0.48 0.11
CA SER A 234 26.22 0.01 -0.17
C SER A 234 27.20 -1.15 -0.32
N HIS A 235 28.39 -0.86 -0.87
CA HIS A 235 29.41 -1.88 -1.15
C HIS A 235 29.98 -2.57 0.10
N ASP A 236 29.84 -1.94 1.27
CA ASP A 236 30.24 -2.46 2.59
C ASP A 236 29.15 -3.30 3.29
N GLY A 237 27.99 -3.50 2.64
CA GLY A 237 26.85 -4.23 3.19
C GLY A 237 25.88 -3.38 4.02
N GLY A 238 26.14 -2.08 4.18
CA GLY A 238 25.24 -1.13 4.82
C GLY A 238 24.12 -0.61 3.91
N LEU A 239 23.49 0.49 4.32
CA LEU A 239 22.49 1.23 3.54
C LEU A 239 22.97 2.64 3.19
N GLU A 240 22.95 2.99 1.90
CA GLU A 240 23.16 4.35 1.41
C GLU A 240 21.82 5.03 1.08
N ILE A 241 21.59 6.23 1.62
CA ILE A 241 20.39 7.04 1.34
C ILE A 241 20.56 7.76 0.01
N TYR A 242 19.91 7.27 -1.04
CA TYR A 242 19.91 7.99 -2.34
C TYR A 242 18.80 9.06 -2.42
N LYS A 243 17.83 9.04 -1.51
CA LYS A 243 16.71 9.99 -1.51
C LYS A 243 15.92 10.03 -0.21
N ILE A 244 15.47 11.23 0.17
CA ILE A 244 14.50 11.46 1.24
C ILE A 244 13.21 12.06 0.65
N GLU A 245 12.06 11.63 1.16
CA GLU A 245 10.74 12.20 0.85
C GLU A 245 10.01 12.49 2.17
N LEU A 246 9.48 13.70 2.32
CA LEU A 246 8.71 14.12 3.50
C LEU A 246 7.22 14.19 3.17
N ASN A 247 6.40 13.84 4.15
CA ASN A 247 4.97 14.16 4.24
C ASN A 247 4.19 13.94 2.93
N GLN A 248 3.97 12.69 2.52
CA GLN A 248 3.06 12.40 1.42
C GLN A 248 1.62 12.75 1.84
N LEU A 249 1.14 13.92 1.39
CA LEU A 249 -0.18 14.44 1.66
C LEU A 249 -1.13 14.09 0.52
N ARG A 250 -2.29 13.49 0.82
CA ARG A 250 -3.27 13.05 -0.19
C ARG A 250 -4.40 14.05 -0.33
N TYR A 251 -4.71 14.44 -1.57
CA TYR A 251 -5.83 15.35 -1.90
C TYR A 251 -7.02 14.60 -2.47
N MET A 252 -6.78 13.47 -3.12
CA MET A 252 -7.81 12.62 -3.69
C MET A 252 -7.44 11.16 -3.51
N VAL A 253 -8.40 10.36 -3.06
CA VAL A 253 -8.37 8.90 -3.18
C VAL A 253 -9.69 8.45 -3.76
N THR A 254 -9.66 7.86 -4.95
CA THR A 254 -10.83 7.22 -5.54
C THR A 254 -10.60 5.72 -5.63
N ASP A 255 -11.52 4.96 -5.06
CA ASP A 255 -11.63 3.52 -5.27
C ASP A 255 -12.68 3.23 -6.37
N ILE A 256 -12.42 2.24 -7.20
CA ILE A 256 -13.36 1.73 -8.20
C ILE A 256 -13.45 0.22 -8.00
N SER A 257 -14.61 -0.26 -7.56
CA SER A 257 -14.94 -1.68 -7.55
C SER A 257 -15.20 -2.11 -8.99
N CYS A 258 -14.30 -2.91 -9.55
CA CYS A 258 -14.41 -3.45 -10.89
C CYS A 258 -15.09 -4.82 -10.76
N ILE A 259 -16.42 -4.82 -10.77
CA ILE A 259 -17.23 -5.87 -10.13
C ILE A 259 -17.20 -7.20 -10.90
N SER A 260 -17.10 -7.15 -12.24
CA SER A 260 -16.90 -8.34 -13.08
C SER A 260 -15.45 -8.82 -13.15
N LYS A 261 -14.54 -8.26 -12.34
CA LYS A 261 -13.08 -8.40 -12.51
C LYS A 261 -12.40 -8.95 -11.25
N ASN A 262 -11.20 -9.51 -11.45
CA ASN A 262 -10.42 -10.10 -10.37
C ASN A 262 -9.88 -9.06 -9.38
N TYR A 263 -9.62 -7.81 -9.82
CA TYR A 263 -9.09 -6.75 -8.98
C TYR A 263 -9.78 -5.41 -9.19
N ASN A 264 -9.76 -4.60 -8.14
CA ASN A 264 -10.25 -3.23 -8.09
C ASN A 264 -9.12 -2.24 -8.41
N LEU A 265 -9.50 -1.00 -8.72
CA LEU A 265 -8.58 0.07 -9.04
C LEU A 265 -8.65 1.18 -7.95
N ARG A 266 -7.48 1.64 -7.47
CA ARG A 266 -7.36 2.83 -6.64
C ARG A 266 -6.57 3.90 -7.37
N ILE A 267 -7.11 5.11 -7.45
CA ILE A 267 -6.51 6.29 -8.07
C ILE A 267 -6.23 7.30 -6.96
N MET A 268 -5.05 7.93 -6.98
CA MET A 268 -4.62 8.83 -5.94
C MET A 268 -3.93 10.07 -6.52
N LEU A 269 -4.33 11.24 -6.04
CA LEU A 269 -3.53 12.47 -6.12
C LEU A 269 -2.86 12.73 -4.78
N SER A 270 -1.57 13.02 -4.80
CA SER A 270 -0.81 13.41 -3.61
C SER A 270 0.23 14.47 -3.94
N THR A 271 0.63 15.27 -2.95
CA THR A 271 1.94 15.92 -2.96
C THR A 271 2.96 15.06 -2.23
N ILE A 272 4.24 15.26 -2.57
CA ILE A 272 5.39 14.77 -1.80
C ILE A 272 6.42 15.88 -1.76
N LYS A 273 6.89 16.27 -0.57
CA LYS A 273 8.01 17.20 -0.41
C LYS A 273 9.34 16.46 -0.55
N LYS A 274 10.25 17.01 -1.35
CA LYS A 274 11.60 16.49 -1.58
C LYS A 274 12.57 17.59 -1.15
N PRO A 275 12.91 17.66 0.14
CA PRO A 275 13.77 18.73 0.66
C PRO A 275 15.10 18.75 -0.09
N LYS A 276 15.56 19.94 -0.51
CA LYS A 276 16.93 20.11 -1.03
C LYS A 276 17.96 19.86 0.08
N ASN A 277 17.71 20.43 1.26
CA ASN A 277 18.47 20.26 2.49
C ASN A 277 17.53 19.88 3.64
N LEU A 278 18.03 19.11 4.59
CA LEU A 278 17.38 18.90 5.89
C LEU A 278 18.05 19.78 6.94
N ASP A 279 17.33 19.97 8.06
CA ASP A 279 17.95 20.42 9.30
C ASP A 279 19.07 19.47 9.74
N VAL A 280 20.11 20.00 10.38
CA VAL A 280 21.33 19.26 10.73
C VAL A 280 21.05 18.17 11.74
N ASP A 281 20.22 18.43 12.76
CA ASP A 281 19.89 17.45 13.80
C ASP A 281 19.00 16.34 13.24
N VAL A 282 18.03 16.70 12.38
CA VAL A 282 17.21 15.74 11.62
C VAL A 282 18.09 14.86 10.74
N SER A 283 19.05 15.44 10.00
CA SER A 283 19.97 14.71 9.13
C SER A 283 20.87 13.76 9.92
N ASN A 284 21.41 14.21 11.05
CA ASN A 284 22.26 13.41 11.94
C ASN A 284 21.49 12.23 12.57
N ALA A 285 20.25 12.45 13.00
CA ALA A 285 19.41 11.39 13.55
C ALA A 285 19.02 10.33 12.50
N ILE A 286 18.66 10.76 11.28
CA ILE A 286 18.43 9.85 10.15
C ILE A 286 19.70 9.06 9.84
N GLY A 287 20.86 9.72 9.77
CA GLY A 287 22.15 9.07 9.51
C GLY A 287 22.45 7.96 10.51
N GLN A 288 22.26 8.20 11.80
CA GLN A 288 22.41 7.19 12.84
C GLN A 288 21.44 6.01 12.70
N LEU A 289 20.16 6.28 12.41
CA LEU A 289 19.15 5.23 12.21
C LEU A 289 19.46 4.36 10.99
N ILE A 290 19.95 4.94 9.89
CA ILE A 290 20.28 4.18 8.67
C ILE A 290 21.62 3.44 8.81
N ALA A 291 22.64 4.05 9.45
CA ALA A 291 23.92 3.38 9.71
C ALA A 291 23.81 2.20 10.68
N ALA A 292 22.80 2.17 11.54
CA ALA A 292 22.50 1.05 12.42
C ALA A 292 21.65 -0.07 11.78
N ALA A 293 21.20 0.12 10.53
CA ALA A 293 20.39 -0.87 9.82
C ALA A 293 21.25 -2.02 9.29
N VAL A 294 20.82 -3.26 9.55
CA VAL A 294 21.43 -4.48 9.02
C VAL A 294 20.55 -5.02 7.91
N ILE A 295 21.12 -5.23 6.72
CA ILE A 295 20.43 -5.93 5.62
C ILE A 295 20.31 -7.41 5.98
N ASP A 296 19.09 -7.93 5.91
CA ASP A 296 18.80 -9.30 6.35
C ASP A 296 17.69 -9.88 5.47
N SER A 297 18.05 -10.79 4.56
CA SER A 297 17.12 -11.40 3.58
C SER A 297 16.03 -12.25 4.23
N ASP A 298 16.28 -12.74 5.43
CA ASP A 298 15.42 -13.68 6.14
C ASP A 298 14.51 -12.93 7.13
N ALA A 299 14.74 -11.63 7.32
CA ALA A 299 13.87 -10.73 8.04
C ALA A 299 12.64 -10.36 7.20
N ILE A 300 11.47 -10.43 7.83
CA ILE A 300 10.29 -9.74 7.31
C ILE A 300 10.60 -8.24 7.29
N GLY A 301 10.43 -7.59 6.14
CA GLY A 301 10.89 -6.20 5.92
C GLY A 301 12.27 -6.08 5.27
N GLY A 302 13.08 -7.15 5.23
CA GLY A 302 14.41 -7.20 4.62
C GLY A 302 15.51 -6.45 5.38
N LEU A 303 15.20 -5.96 6.58
CA LEU A 303 16.08 -5.14 7.42
C LEU A 303 15.87 -5.51 8.90
N ARG A 304 16.94 -5.46 9.69
CA ARG A 304 16.92 -5.54 11.16
C ARG A 304 17.66 -4.36 11.76
N TRP A 305 17.33 -4.03 13.01
CA TRP A 305 18.09 -3.10 13.84
C TRP A 305 18.53 -3.82 15.12
N PRO A 306 19.74 -3.56 15.64
CA PRO A 306 20.10 -3.95 16.99
C PRO A 306 19.10 -3.34 18.00
N LEU A 307 18.86 -4.06 19.11
CA LEU A 307 17.90 -3.62 20.13
C LEU A 307 18.25 -2.22 20.68
N GLY A 308 17.29 -1.30 20.65
CA GLY A 308 17.49 0.09 21.07
C GLY A 308 18.20 0.97 20.03
N LYS A 309 18.26 0.54 18.76
CA LYS A 309 18.76 1.33 17.61
C LYS A 309 17.67 1.67 16.59
N GLU A 310 16.43 1.27 16.86
CA GLU A 310 15.23 1.69 16.16
C GLU A 310 14.77 3.12 16.51
N SER A 311 15.43 3.78 17.47
CA SER A 311 15.20 5.17 17.86
C SER A 311 16.49 5.98 18.07
N VAL A 312 16.39 7.30 17.94
CA VAL A 312 17.45 8.27 18.31
C VAL A 312 16.87 9.33 19.23
N ALA A 313 17.52 9.54 20.38
CA ALA A 313 17.14 10.48 21.44
C ALA A 313 15.66 10.37 21.90
N ASP A 314 15.07 9.18 21.76
CA ASP A 314 13.63 8.90 21.87
C ASP A 314 12.70 9.77 21.00
N GLN A 315 13.22 10.68 20.18
CA GLN A 315 12.46 11.58 19.33
C GLN A 315 12.17 10.95 17.98
N TYR A 316 13.23 10.52 17.26
CA TYR A 316 13.09 9.93 15.93
C TYR A 316 12.96 8.42 16.07
N VAL A 317 11.89 7.84 15.53
CA VAL A 317 11.57 6.41 15.69
C VAL A 317 11.18 5.79 14.36
N ILE A 318 11.76 4.63 14.06
CA ILE A 318 11.39 3.80 12.91
C ILE A 318 10.04 3.15 13.19
N ILE A 319 9.11 3.30 12.26
CA ILE A 319 7.74 2.76 12.37
C ILE A 319 7.42 1.70 11.32
N GLU A 320 8.12 1.73 10.18
CA GLU A 320 7.86 0.82 9.06
C GLU A 320 9.15 0.69 8.24
N ALA A 321 9.56 -0.54 7.92
CA ALA A 321 10.69 -0.82 7.03
C ALA A 321 10.26 -1.79 5.94
N TRP A 322 10.78 -1.60 4.72
CA TRP A 322 10.49 -2.53 3.64
C TRP A 322 11.57 -2.61 2.56
N GLN A 323 11.88 -3.84 2.17
CA GLN A 323 12.69 -4.20 0.99
C GLN A 323 11.77 -4.39 -0.21
N THR A 324 12.25 -4.06 -1.39
CA THR A 324 11.51 -4.29 -2.64
C THR A 324 12.42 -4.69 -3.78
N LYS A 325 12.00 -5.69 -4.54
CA LYS A 325 12.56 -6.03 -5.85
C LYS A 325 11.64 -5.46 -6.91
N ASN A 326 12.07 -4.39 -7.56
CA ASN A 326 11.23 -3.59 -8.45
C ASN A 326 11.60 -3.81 -9.91
N ARG A 327 10.62 -4.11 -10.75
CA ARG A 327 10.70 -4.03 -12.21
C ARG A 327 9.89 -2.82 -12.65
N VAL A 328 10.50 -1.94 -13.43
CA VAL A 328 9.81 -0.74 -13.93
C VAL A 328 9.76 -0.83 -15.44
N LEU A 329 8.56 -0.71 -15.98
CA LEU A 329 8.33 -0.66 -17.41
C LEU A 329 7.91 0.77 -17.74
N SER A 330 8.54 1.38 -18.75
CA SER A 330 8.30 2.79 -19.10
C SER A 330 7.96 2.99 -20.57
N ARG A 331 7.04 3.93 -20.82
CA ARG A 331 6.63 4.42 -22.14
C ARG A 331 6.33 5.91 -22.01
N ASP A 332 7.15 6.73 -22.65
CA ASP A 332 7.13 8.19 -22.52
C ASP A 332 7.12 8.65 -21.05
N LYS A 333 6.13 9.45 -20.64
CA LYS A 333 5.95 9.92 -19.26
C LYS A 333 5.19 8.94 -18.37
N PHE A 334 4.75 7.80 -18.88
CA PHE A 334 3.97 6.81 -18.12
C PHE A 334 4.84 5.62 -17.72
N ARG A 335 4.69 5.18 -16.47
CA ARG A 335 5.50 4.10 -15.88
C ARG A 335 4.63 3.10 -15.15
N VAL A 336 4.77 1.82 -15.49
CA VAL A 336 4.28 0.71 -14.67
C VAL A 336 5.40 0.28 -13.74
N LYS A 337 5.10 0.14 -12.46
CA LYS A 337 6.00 -0.40 -11.46
C LYS A 337 5.38 -1.67 -10.89
N VAL A 338 5.98 -2.79 -11.27
CA VAL A 338 5.78 -4.11 -10.69
C VAL A 338 6.80 -4.29 -9.57
N ARG A 339 6.40 -4.82 -8.42
CA ARG A 339 7.36 -5.15 -7.35
C ARG A 339 6.87 -6.28 -6.46
N VAL A 340 7.82 -7.05 -5.94
CA VAL A 340 7.67 -7.78 -4.69
C VAL A 340 8.10 -6.84 -3.57
N ALA A 341 7.29 -6.71 -2.52
CA ALA A 341 7.55 -5.85 -1.37
C ALA A 341 7.42 -6.65 -0.07
N HIS A 342 8.53 -6.78 0.67
CA HIS A 342 8.55 -7.38 2.01
C HIS A 342 8.49 -6.23 3.01
N ARG A 343 7.42 -6.17 3.82
CA ARG A 343 7.17 -5.07 4.76
C ARG A 343 7.14 -5.55 6.19
N PHE A 344 7.61 -4.71 7.10
CA PHE A 344 7.41 -4.85 8.54
C PHE A 344 6.97 -3.53 9.16
N ASP A 345 5.88 -3.57 9.94
CA ASP A 345 5.37 -2.44 10.71
C ASP A 345 5.71 -2.67 12.19
N PHE A 346 6.65 -1.86 12.70
CA PHE A 346 7.16 -1.98 14.07
C PHE A 346 6.09 -1.68 15.12
N ARG A 347 5.05 -0.91 14.76
CA ARG A 347 3.98 -0.50 15.69
C ARG A 347 3.01 -1.63 15.98
N THR A 348 2.76 -2.49 14.99
CA THR A 348 1.90 -3.67 15.11
C THR A 348 2.68 -4.97 15.28
N SER A 349 4.00 -4.96 15.05
CA SER A 349 4.85 -6.16 14.96
C SER A 349 4.33 -7.17 13.93
N THR A 350 3.76 -6.66 12.83
CA THR A 350 3.24 -7.48 11.73
C THR A 350 3.96 -7.14 10.43
N GLY A 351 3.98 -8.08 9.51
CA GLY A 351 4.55 -7.87 8.19
C GLY A 351 4.06 -8.89 7.17
N GLU A 352 4.33 -8.61 5.90
CA GLU A 352 3.88 -9.41 4.76
C GLU A 352 4.87 -9.31 3.59
N ALA A 353 4.84 -10.31 2.72
CA ALA A 353 5.30 -10.19 1.34
C ALA A 353 4.09 -9.90 0.46
N ALA A 354 4.16 -8.84 -0.35
CA ALA A 354 3.09 -8.47 -1.27
C ALA A 354 3.64 -8.22 -2.69
N ASN A 355 2.98 -8.83 -3.68
CA ASN A 355 3.18 -8.52 -5.09
C ASN A 355 2.31 -7.32 -5.45
N GLU A 356 2.88 -6.29 -6.07
CA GLU A 356 2.15 -5.05 -6.33
C GLU A 356 2.36 -4.51 -7.73
N VAL A 357 1.25 -4.04 -8.32
CA VAL A 357 1.23 -3.29 -9.58
C VAL A 357 0.77 -1.87 -9.30
N SER A 358 1.57 -0.90 -9.75
CA SER A 358 1.23 0.51 -9.65
C SER A 358 1.61 1.27 -10.91
N PHE A 359 0.76 2.21 -11.32
CA PHE A 359 0.93 3.04 -12.50
C PHE A 359 1.21 4.47 -12.07
N ARG A 360 2.21 5.10 -12.68
CA ARG A 360 2.58 6.49 -12.43
C ARG A 360 2.40 7.31 -13.69
N PHE A 361 1.59 8.35 -13.56
CA PHE A 361 1.30 9.32 -14.61
C PHE A 361 2.27 10.47 -14.43
N GLY A 362 3.35 10.51 -15.21
CA GLY A 362 4.42 11.51 -15.08
C GLY A 362 4.31 12.72 -15.99
N GLY A 363 3.21 12.86 -16.74
CA GLY A 363 2.88 14.05 -17.55
C GLY A 363 1.58 14.74 -17.14
N LEU A 364 0.72 14.01 -16.42
CA LEU A 364 -0.55 14.51 -15.90
C LEU A 364 -0.36 15.57 -14.79
N PRO A 365 0.56 15.42 -13.81
CA PRO A 365 0.84 16.46 -12.83
C PRO A 365 1.09 17.84 -13.46
N GLU A 366 1.91 17.91 -14.51
CA GLU A 366 2.24 19.16 -15.21
C GLU A 366 1.00 19.78 -15.90
N GLN A 367 0.08 18.95 -16.41
CA GLN A 367 -1.19 19.43 -16.98
C GLN A 367 -2.15 19.96 -15.91
N LEU A 368 -2.12 19.38 -14.71
CA LEU A 368 -2.87 19.89 -13.54
C LEU A 368 -2.27 21.21 -13.02
N THR A 369 -0.97 21.46 -13.23
CA THR A 369 -0.30 22.69 -12.76
C THR A 369 -0.49 23.93 -13.63
N GLY A 370 -1.01 23.80 -14.85
CA GLY A 370 -0.62 24.72 -15.92
C GLY A 370 -1.41 26.01 -16.11
N GLN A 371 -2.72 26.05 -15.82
CA GLN A 371 -3.64 26.86 -16.67
C GLN A 371 -4.86 27.51 -15.99
N THR A 372 -5.29 28.65 -16.54
CA THR A 372 -6.33 29.57 -16.00
C THR A 372 -7.76 29.10 -16.34
N LEU A 373 -8.79 29.70 -15.70
CA LEU A 373 -10.22 29.35 -15.82
C LEU A 373 -10.72 29.13 -17.28
N GLN A 374 -10.34 29.97 -18.25
CA GLN A 374 -10.77 29.79 -19.65
C GLN A 374 -10.19 28.53 -20.32
N GLU A 375 -8.98 28.12 -19.93
CA GLU A 375 -8.29 26.96 -20.50
C GLU A 375 -8.81 25.64 -19.92
N GLN A 376 -9.53 25.67 -18.78
CA GLN A 376 -10.12 24.49 -18.14
C GLN A 376 -11.05 23.69 -19.08
N ARG A 377 -11.79 24.38 -19.97
CA ARG A 377 -12.60 23.74 -21.02
C ARG A 377 -11.78 22.91 -22.00
N ASN A 378 -10.48 23.20 -22.15
CA ASN A 378 -9.53 22.47 -22.99
C ASN A 378 -8.69 21.46 -22.17
N VAL A 379 -8.44 21.73 -20.89
CA VAL A 379 -7.75 20.81 -19.97
C VAL A 379 -8.60 19.58 -19.65
N LEU A 380 -9.89 19.74 -19.30
CA LEU A 380 -10.72 18.59 -18.96
C LEU A 380 -10.83 17.56 -20.10
N PRO A 381 -10.95 17.92 -21.40
CA PRO A 381 -10.82 16.98 -22.52
C PRO A 381 -9.43 16.37 -22.71
N LYS A 382 -8.33 17.09 -22.40
CA LYS A 382 -6.96 16.56 -22.45
C LYS A 382 -6.70 15.55 -21.33
N VAL A 383 -7.02 15.92 -20.09
CA VAL A 383 -6.97 15.03 -18.91
C VAL A 383 -7.89 13.84 -19.13
N ASN A 384 -9.13 14.03 -19.61
CA ASN A 384 -9.95 12.89 -20.01
C ASN A 384 -9.27 12.05 -21.11
N ARG A 385 -8.63 12.62 -22.13
CA ARG A 385 -7.95 11.83 -23.16
C ARG A 385 -6.73 11.05 -22.61
N GLU A 386 -5.97 11.59 -21.67
CA GLU A 386 -4.85 10.85 -21.06
C GLU A 386 -5.32 9.83 -20.03
N VAL A 387 -6.26 10.19 -19.17
CA VAL A 387 -6.83 9.32 -18.13
C VAL A 387 -7.68 8.22 -18.77
N TYR A 388 -8.56 8.52 -19.73
CA TYR A 388 -9.44 7.54 -20.39
C TYR A 388 -8.77 6.79 -21.55
N ARG A 389 -8.13 7.46 -22.53
CA ARG A 389 -7.71 6.82 -23.80
C ARG A 389 -6.38 6.06 -23.74
N HIS A 390 -5.53 6.30 -22.74
CA HIS A 390 -4.18 5.73 -22.71
C HIS A 390 -3.82 4.96 -21.44
N ASN A 391 -4.67 5.06 -20.40
CA ASN A 391 -4.31 4.62 -19.05
C ASN A 391 -5.47 3.92 -18.34
N ILE A 392 -6.50 4.60 -17.80
CA ILE A 392 -7.48 3.97 -16.91
C ILE A 392 -8.37 2.96 -17.62
N LYS A 393 -8.88 3.27 -18.82
CA LYS A 393 -9.64 2.27 -19.59
C LYS A 393 -8.75 1.08 -19.99
N ASP A 394 -7.49 1.32 -20.29
CA ASP A 394 -6.56 0.25 -20.64
C ASP A 394 -6.17 -0.59 -19.42
N ILE A 395 -5.92 0.05 -18.25
CA ILE A 395 -5.64 -0.56 -16.94
C ILE A 395 -6.84 -1.39 -16.48
N GLU A 396 -8.06 -0.87 -16.59
CA GLU A 396 -9.25 -1.64 -16.28
C GLU A 396 -9.36 -2.81 -17.29
N ARG A 397 -9.68 -2.51 -18.55
CA ARG A 397 -10.00 -3.53 -19.56
C ARG A 397 -8.97 -4.65 -19.70
N ASN A 398 -7.68 -4.33 -19.64
CA ASN A 398 -6.60 -5.29 -19.90
C ASN A 398 -5.88 -5.76 -18.64
N PHE A 399 -6.11 -5.16 -17.46
CA PHE A 399 -5.38 -5.52 -16.24
C PHE A 399 -6.31 -5.95 -15.11
N THR A 400 -7.42 -5.28 -14.78
CA THR A 400 -8.30 -5.73 -13.67
C THR A 400 -8.90 -7.12 -13.93
N GLY A 401 -9.24 -7.41 -15.20
CA GLY A 401 -9.89 -8.65 -15.65
C GLY A 401 -8.97 -9.81 -16.05
N VAL A 402 -7.65 -9.71 -15.88
CA VAL A 402 -6.72 -10.79 -16.27
C VAL A 402 -7.10 -12.07 -15.53
N HIS A 403 -7.59 -13.05 -16.28
CA HIS A 403 -7.97 -14.35 -15.75
C HIS A 403 -6.70 -15.09 -15.31
N VAL A 404 -6.67 -15.44 -14.03
CA VAL A 404 -5.72 -16.38 -13.43
C VAL A 404 -6.35 -17.76 -13.60
N GLY A 405 -5.60 -18.74 -14.11
CA GLY A 405 -6.11 -20.11 -14.22
C GLY A 405 -6.37 -20.69 -12.83
N GLY A 406 -7.48 -21.42 -12.67
CA GLY A 406 -7.75 -22.23 -11.48
C GLY A 406 -6.93 -23.52 -11.48
#